data_AF-A0A535YQF6-F1
#
_entry.id   AF-A0A535YQF6-F1
#
_cell.length_a   1.000
_cell.length_b   1.000
_cell.length_c   1.000
_cell.angle_alpha   90.00
_cell.angle_beta   90.00
_cell.angle_gamma   90.00
#
_symmetry.space_group_name_H-M   'P 1'
#
loop_
_entity.id
_entity.type
_entity.pdbx_description
1 polymer ?
#
loop_
_entity_poly.entity_id
_entity_poly.type
_entity_poly.pdbx_seq_one_letter_code
_entity_poly.pdbx_strand_id
1 'polypeptide(L)'
;RDEHELEAYADTLSAGTRDEPYRRKLSFIWSRLGATLDGESTAYASADDLVADLDVLDASLRRHRGGAIADGDLLRLRRQVRVFGFIGARLDVRQHRAVIKSAAAEVFARLGATHDQRRMATLRPPPISLDAARWSTETGNLLSTLSAMAESQRSAPGSAGTFIVSMTETADDVLDALFLAGVAGLHQLEADRPRSEVDIVPLFERLDALQQAPTAIDALLSDPVYVRQLDGRGGVQEVMLGHSDSNKEVGYLC
;
A
#
# COMPACT_ATOMS: atom_id res chain seq x y z
N ARG A 1 -24.04 -5.65 -21.64
CA ARG A 1 -23.13 -4.67 -20.98
C ARG A 1 -21.88 -4.51 -21.84
N ASP A 2 -21.02 -5.52 -21.93
CA ASP A 2 -19.75 -5.41 -22.68
C ASP A 2 -19.94 -5.02 -24.15
N GLU A 3 -20.92 -5.57 -24.86
CA GLU A 3 -21.21 -5.19 -26.26
C GLU A 3 -21.58 -3.72 -26.44
N HIS A 4 -22.16 -3.10 -25.41
CA HIS A 4 -22.51 -1.69 -25.43
C HIS A 4 -21.33 -0.79 -25.03
N GLU A 5 -20.53 -1.25 -24.05
CA GLU A 5 -19.35 -0.52 -23.56
C GLU A 5 -18.16 -0.63 -24.51
N LEU A 6 -18.11 -1.68 -25.33
CA LEU A 6 -17.03 -2.02 -26.26
C LEU A 6 -17.58 -2.27 -27.67
N GLU A 7 -18.46 -1.39 -28.15
CA GLU A 7 -19.16 -1.52 -29.44
C GLU A 7 -18.17 -1.72 -30.59
N ALA A 8 -17.13 -0.90 -30.68
CA ALA A 8 -16.10 -1.01 -31.71
C ALA A 8 -15.39 -2.37 -31.71
N TYR A 9 -15.16 -2.97 -30.53
CA TYR A 9 -14.58 -4.32 -30.44
C TYR A 9 -15.61 -5.39 -30.80
N ALA A 10 -16.86 -5.23 -30.36
CA ALA A 10 -17.95 -6.17 -30.66
C ALA A 10 -18.17 -6.34 -32.16
N ASP A 11 -18.01 -5.27 -32.94
CA ASP A 11 -18.12 -5.26 -34.40
C ASP A 11 -16.99 -6.03 -35.10
N THR A 12 -15.84 -6.23 -34.44
CA THR A 12 -14.74 -7.05 -34.97
C THR A 12 -14.97 -8.56 -34.80
N LEU A 13 -15.91 -8.95 -33.93
CA LEU A 13 -16.16 -10.35 -33.61
C LEU A 13 -17.04 -11.00 -34.68
N SER A 14 -16.68 -12.21 -35.10
CA SER A 14 -17.47 -12.94 -36.11
C SER A 14 -18.88 -13.28 -35.59
N ALA A 15 -19.87 -13.29 -36.50
CA ALA A 15 -21.26 -13.61 -36.16
C ALA A 15 -21.43 -14.98 -35.49
N GLY A 16 -20.57 -15.95 -35.81
CA GLY A 16 -20.58 -17.29 -35.22
C GLY A 16 -20.25 -17.31 -33.72
N THR A 17 -19.62 -16.27 -33.17
CA THR A 17 -19.35 -16.17 -31.73
C THR A 17 -20.60 -15.94 -30.88
N ARG A 18 -21.75 -15.59 -31.50
CA ARG A 18 -23.03 -15.41 -30.80
C ARG A 18 -23.51 -16.69 -30.12
N ASP A 19 -23.19 -17.84 -30.70
CA ASP A 19 -23.53 -19.16 -30.15
C ASP A 19 -22.45 -19.71 -29.20
N GLU A 20 -21.36 -18.96 -28.99
CA GLU A 20 -20.23 -19.32 -28.11
C GLU A 20 -20.13 -18.33 -26.93
N PRO A 21 -21.13 -18.25 -26.03
CA PRO A 21 -21.24 -17.15 -25.05
C PRO A 21 -20.04 -17.03 -24.11
N TYR A 22 -19.47 -18.16 -23.66
CA TYR A 22 -18.28 -18.15 -22.79
C TYR A 22 -17.05 -17.62 -23.52
N ARG A 23 -16.81 -18.06 -24.77
CA ARG A 23 -15.68 -17.59 -25.58
C ARG A 23 -15.83 -16.11 -25.92
N ARG A 24 -17.05 -15.68 -26.24
CA ARG A 24 -17.36 -14.28 -26.50
C ARG A 24 -17.10 -13.41 -25.27
N LYS A 25 -17.58 -13.79 -24.08
CA LYS A 25 -17.26 -13.06 -22.83
C LYS A 25 -15.76 -13.04 -22.54
N LEU A 26 -15.06 -14.16 -22.71
CA LEU A 26 -13.59 -14.20 -22.54
C LEU A 26 -12.85 -13.28 -23.53
N SER A 27 -13.37 -13.10 -24.76
CA SER A 27 -12.78 -12.17 -25.72
C SER A 27 -12.90 -10.70 -25.27
N PHE A 28 -14.03 -10.31 -24.69
CA PHE A 28 -14.19 -8.98 -24.08
C PHE A 28 -13.28 -8.79 -22.87
N ILE A 29 -13.15 -9.82 -22.01
CA ILE A 29 -12.20 -9.80 -20.88
C ILE A 29 -10.76 -9.60 -21.40
N TRP A 30 -10.38 -10.33 -22.45
CA TRP A 30 -9.07 -10.20 -23.08
C TRP A 30 -8.81 -8.79 -23.63
N SER A 31 -9.78 -8.22 -24.34
CA SER A 31 -9.69 -6.84 -24.85
C SER A 31 -9.53 -5.82 -23.72
N ARG A 32 -10.32 -5.94 -22.64
CA ARG A 32 -10.21 -5.05 -21.47
C ARG A 32 -8.87 -5.20 -20.76
N LEU A 33 -8.33 -6.41 -20.67
CA LEU A 33 -6.99 -6.64 -20.11
C LEU A 33 -5.91 -5.95 -20.93
N GLY A 34 -5.98 -6.01 -22.27
CA GLY A 34 -5.10 -5.25 -23.16
C GLY A 34 -5.19 -3.75 -22.90
N ALA A 35 -6.41 -3.19 -22.88
CA ALA A 35 -6.66 -1.80 -22.54
C ALA A 35 -6.12 -1.42 -21.15
N THR A 36 -6.15 -2.34 -20.18
CA THR A 36 -5.61 -2.13 -18.83
C THR A 36 -4.08 -2.02 -18.84
N LEU A 37 -3.40 -2.84 -19.64
CA LEU A 37 -1.94 -2.77 -19.79
C LEU A 37 -1.50 -1.48 -20.49
N ASP A 38 -2.30 -1.01 -21.45
CA ASP A 38 -2.00 0.18 -22.27
C ASP A 38 -2.53 1.49 -21.63
N GLY A 39 -3.26 1.41 -20.51
CA GLY A 39 -3.82 2.57 -19.81
C GLY A 39 -4.96 3.28 -20.57
N GLU A 40 -5.73 2.54 -21.37
CA GLU A 40 -6.79 3.08 -22.20
C GLU A 40 -8.10 3.27 -21.43
N SER A 41 -9.01 4.08 -22.00
CA SER A 41 -10.32 4.39 -21.41
C SER A 41 -11.24 3.19 -21.11
N THR A 42 -10.98 2.04 -21.74
CA THR A 42 -11.77 0.82 -21.58
C THR A 42 -11.16 -0.20 -20.62
N ALA A 43 -10.05 0.17 -19.96
CA ALA A 43 -9.39 -0.62 -18.93
C ALA A 43 -10.34 -1.05 -17.80
N TYR A 44 -9.97 -2.11 -17.09
CA TYR A 44 -10.55 -2.38 -15.78
C TYR A 44 -10.13 -1.29 -14.79
N ALA A 45 -11.06 -0.80 -13.97
CA ALA A 45 -10.72 0.14 -12.91
C ALA A 45 -10.02 -0.56 -11.73
N SER A 46 -10.32 -1.85 -11.52
CA SER A 46 -9.74 -2.66 -10.47
C SER A 46 -9.68 -4.14 -10.83
N ALA A 47 -8.86 -4.91 -10.10
CA ALA A 47 -8.86 -6.37 -10.22
C ALA A 47 -10.20 -6.98 -9.77
N ASP A 48 -10.96 -6.30 -8.90
CA ASP A 48 -12.29 -6.74 -8.45
C ASP A 48 -13.31 -6.73 -9.59
N ASP A 49 -13.18 -5.79 -10.54
CA ASP A 49 -14.02 -5.75 -11.74
C ASP A 49 -13.76 -6.97 -12.65
N LEU A 50 -12.50 -7.39 -12.77
CA LEU A 50 -12.14 -8.63 -13.46
C LEU A 50 -12.69 -9.85 -12.72
N VAL A 51 -12.59 -9.89 -11.39
CA VAL A 51 -13.20 -10.97 -10.58
C VAL A 51 -14.70 -11.04 -10.80
N ALA A 52 -15.40 -9.90 -10.84
CA ALA A 52 -16.84 -9.85 -11.09
C ALA A 52 -17.20 -10.47 -12.46
N ASP A 53 -16.39 -10.19 -13.49
CA ASP A 53 -16.58 -10.78 -14.81
C ASP A 53 -16.34 -12.30 -14.85
N LEU A 54 -15.33 -12.78 -14.11
CA LEU A 54 -15.07 -14.21 -13.96
C LEU A 54 -16.15 -14.91 -13.11
N ASP A 55 -16.72 -14.21 -12.13
CA ASP A 55 -17.81 -14.72 -11.28
C ASP A 55 -19.10 -14.91 -12.09
N VAL A 56 -19.36 -14.09 -13.10
CA VAL A 56 -20.47 -14.30 -14.06
C VAL A 56 -20.28 -15.61 -14.84
N LEU A 57 -19.06 -15.90 -15.31
CA LEU A 57 -18.76 -17.16 -16.00
C LEU A 57 -18.97 -18.37 -15.07
N ASP A 58 -18.48 -18.29 -13.83
CA ASP A 58 -18.61 -19.36 -12.83
C ASP A 58 -20.08 -19.64 -12.49
N ALA A 59 -20.86 -18.59 -12.23
CA ALA A 59 -22.29 -18.71 -11.93
C ALA A 59 -23.07 -19.36 -13.09
N SER A 60 -22.79 -18.95 -14.33
CA SER A 60 -23.43 -19.54 -15.51
C SER A 60 -23.05 -21.02 -15.67
N LEU A 61 -21.76 -21.36 -15.60
CA LEU A 61 -21.32 -22.76 -15.72
C LEU A 61 -21.98 -23.65 -14.66
N ARG A 62 -22.03 -23.21 -13.40
CA ARG A 62 -22.67 -23.98 -12.33
C ARG A 62 -24.17 -24.18 -12.56
N ARG A 63 -24.88 -23.15 -13.04
CA ARG A 63 -26.31 -23.24 -13.39
C ARG A 63 -26.58 -24.22 -14.54
N HIS A 64 -25.64 -24.34 -15.48
CA HIS A 64 -25.80 -25.13 -16.69
C HIS A 64 -25.01 -26.45 -16.69
N ARG A 65 -24.77 -27.03 -15.49
CA ARG A 65 -24.09 -28.33 -15.29
C ARG A 65 -22.62 -28.39 -15.76
N GLY A 66 -21.98 -27.24 -15.94
CA GLY A 66 -20.56 -27.08 -16.29
C GLY A 66 -19.61 -27.08 -15.09
N GLY A 67 -19.97 -27.73 -13.98
CA GLY A 67 -19.21 -27.67 -12.71
C GLY A 67 -17.74 -28.09 -12.84
N ALA A 68 -17.44 -29.12 -13.62
CA ALA A 68 -16.06 -29.56 -13.85
C ALA A 68 -15.16 -28.50 -14.50
N ILE A 69 -15.71 -27.66 -15.38
CA ILE A 69 -14.99 -26.53 -15.99
C ILE A 69 -14.85 -25.39 -14.98
N ALA A 70 -15.93 -25.11 -14.24
CA ALA A 70 -15.94 -24.06 -13.21
C ALA A 70 -14.89 -24.32 -12.12
N ASP A 71 -14.74 -25.58 -11.68
CA ASP A 71 -13.79 -26.00 -10.65
C ASP A 71 -12.35 -26.22 -11.19
N GLY A 72 -12.15 -26.08 -12.51
CA GLY A 72 -10.86 -26.23 -13.18
C GLY A 72 -10.11 -24.90 -13.34
N ASP A 73 -9.75 -24.57 -14.59
CA ASP A 73 -8.94 -23.39 -14.90
C ASP A 73 -9.62 -22.07 -14.51
N LEU A 74 -10.96 -22.01 -14.56
CA LEU A 74 -11.69 -20.81 -14.14
C LEU A 74 -11.51 -20.55 -12.63
N LEU A 75 -11.63 -21.57 -11.78
CA LEU A 75 -11.37 -21.44 -10.35
C LEU A 75 -9.92 -21.03 -10.07
N ARG A 76 -8.97 -21.61 -10.81
CA ARG A 76 -7.54 -21.25 -10.69
C ARG A 76 -7.32 -19.78 -11.02
N LEU A 77 -7.84 -19.29 -12.15
CA LEU A 77 -7.72 -17.90 -12.57
C LEU A 77 -8.38 -16.95 -11.56
N ARG A 78 -9.61 -17.25 -11.11
CA ARG A 78 -10.31 -16.45 -10.08
C ARG A 78 -9.48 -16.33 -8.80
N ARG A 79 -8.88 -17.43 -8.34
CA ARG A 79 -7.99 -17.42 -7.17
C ARG A 79 -6.74 -16.58 -7.41
N GLN A 80 -6.11 -16.70 -8.58
CA GLN A 80 -4.93 -15.88 -8.92
C GLN A 80 -5.26 -14.39 -8.91
N VAL A 81 -6.36 -13.97 -9.54
CA VAL A 81 -6.76 -12.55 -9.56
C VAL A 81 -7.09 -12.06 -8.14
N ARG A 82 -7.78 -12.85 -7.33
CA ARG A 82 -8.09 -12.46 -5.93
C ARG A 82 -6.86 -12.37 -5.03
N VAL A 83 -5.84 -13.20 -5.26
CA VAL A 83 -4.62 -13.23 -4.44
C VAL A 83 -3.62 -12.16 -4.87
N PHE A 84 -3.40 -12.03 -6.18
CA PHE A 84 -2.33 -11.18 -6.73
C PHE A 84 -2.84 -9.81 -7.21
N GLY A 85 -4.14 -9.69 -7.50
CA GLY A 85 -4.71 -8.50 -8.14
C GLY A 85 -3.97 -8.15 -9.44
N PHE A 86 -3.84 -6.85 -9.71
CA PHE A 86 -3.01 -6.31 -10.80
C PHE A 86 -1.60 -5.91 -10.35
N ILE A 87 -1.30 -6.06 -9.06
CA ILE A 87 -0.04 -5.61 -8.45
C ILE A 87 0.97 -6.76 -8.36
N GLY A 88 0.50 -8.02 -8.33
CA GLY A 88 1.35 -9.19 -8.21
C GLY A 88 1.80 -9.40 -6.77
N ALA A 89 2.61 -8.49 -6.23
CA ALA A 89 3.08 -8.55 -4.85
C ALA A 89 3.14 -7.14 -4.25
N ARG A 90 2.81 -7.04 -2.97
CA ARG A 90 2.97 -5.79 -2.21
C ARG A 90 4.44 -5.63 -1.81
N LEU A 91 4.93 -4.40 -1.88
CA LEU A 91 6.28 -4.02 -1.51
C LEU A 91 6.27 -3.36 -0.13
N ASP A 92 6.98 -3.97 0.81
CA ASP A 92 7.29 -3.33 2.08
C ASP A 92 8.63 -2.58 1.95
N VAL A 93 8.64 -1.30 2.30
CA VAL A 93 9.84 -0.47 2.29
C VAL A 93 10.39 -0.39 3.69
N ARG A 94 11.69 -0.63 3.87
CA ARG A 94 12.35 -0.67 5.18
C ARG A 94 13.48 0.35 5.24
N GLN A 95 13.57 1.10 6.33
CA GLN A 95 14.69 2.01 6.59
C GLN A 95 15.09 2.03 8.07
N HIS A 96 16.37 2.27 8.33
CA HIS A 96 16.92 2.37 9.68
C HIS A 96 16.50 3.69 10.35
N ARG A 97 16.03 3.62 11.61
CA ARG A 97 15.52 4.79 12.35
C ARG A 97 16.49 5.98 12.42
N ALA A 98 17.80 5.74 12.44
CA ALA A 98 18.81 6.81 12.52
C ALA A 98 18.81 7.71 11.26
N VAL A 99 18.52 7.12 10.09
CA VAL A 99 18.38 7.86 8.83
C VAL A 99 17.09 8.68 8.86
N ILE A 100 15.99 8.07 9.30
CA ILE A 100 14.68 8.73 9.46
C ILE A 100 14.79 9.92 10.41
N LYS A 101 15.36 9.72 11.60
CA LYS A 101 15.52 10.75 12.63
C LYS A 101 16.39 11.91 12.16
N SER A 102 17.50 11.62 11.48
CA SER A 102 18.38 12.65 10.91
C SER A 102 17.68 13.45 9.82
N ALA A 103 16.94 12.79 8.94
CA ALA A 103 16.16 13.44 7.89
C ALA A 103 15.03 14.31 8.45
N ALA A 104 14.27 13.80 9.42
CA ALA A 104 13.22 14.57 10.09
C ALA A 104 13.81 15.81 10.78
N ALA A 105 14.95 15.66 11.48
CA ALA A 105 15.64 16.79 12.11
C ALA A 105 16.11 17.84 11.09
N GLU A 106 16.68 17.42 9.95
CA GLU A 106 17.09 18.34 8.87
C GLU A 106 15.90 19.12 8.30
N VAL A 107 14.79 18.43 8.04
CA VAL A 107 13.55 19.05 7.54
C VAL A 107 12.97 20.02 8.58
N PHE A 108 12.85 19.61 9.84
CA PHE A 108 12.36 20.49 10.91
C PHE A 108 13.25 21.71 11.12
N ALA A 109 14.58 21.57 11.04
CA ALA A 109 15.52 22.67 11.16
C ALA A 109 15.31 23.70 10.05
N ARG A 110 15.09 23.26 8.80
CA ARG A 110 14.77 24.18 7.69
C ARG A 110 13.42 24.87 7.84
N LEU A 111 12.45 24.20 8.43
CA LEU A 111 11.13 24.77 8.71
C LEU A 111 11.14 25.74 9.90
N GLY A 112 12.22 25.76 10.70
CA GLY A 112 12.28 26.54 11.93
C GLY A 112 11.31 26.01 13.00
N ALA A 113 10.96 24.73 12.96
CA ALA A 113 10.00 24.12 13.87
C ALA A 113 10.64 23.77 15.23
N THR A 114 10.02 24.24 16.31
CA THR A 114 10.25 23.80 17.69
C THR A 114 9.70 22.39 17.94
N HIS A 115 10.00 21.81 19.10
CA HIS A 115 9.56 20.46 19.46
C HIS A 115 8.02 20.32 19.45
N ASP A 116 7.29 21.25 20.06
CA ASP A 116 5.82 21.22 20.08
C ASP A 116 5.21 21.38 18.69
N GLN A 117 5.92 22.07 17.79
CA GLN A 117 5.52 22.22 16.40
C GLN A 117 5.72 20.95 15.58
N ARG A 118 6.49 19.96 16.06
CA ARG A 118 6.70 18.69 15.33
C ARG A 118 5.42 17.89 15.20
N ARG A 119 4.67 17.69 16.29
CA ARG A 119 3.37 16.99 16.26
C ARG A 119 2.39 17.69 15.32
N MET A 120 2.33 19.02 15.39
CA MET A 120 1.50 19.81 14.49
C MET A 120 1.94 19.65 13.03
N ALA A 121 3.24 19.63 12.76
CA ALA A 121 3.79 19.39 11.44
C ALA A 121 3.57 17.94 10.96
N THR A 122 3.48 16.95 11.85
CA THR A 122 3.08 15.58 11.49
C THR A 122 1.59 15.53 11.13
N LEU A 123 0.72 16.21 11.90
CA LEU A 123 -0.70 16.29 11.62
C LEU A 123 -1.00 17.06 10.33
N ARG A 124 -0.25 18.15 10.11
CA ARG A 124 -0.35 19.05 8.96
C ARG A 124 1.03 19.29 8.33
N PRO A 125 1.52 18.35 7.51
CA PRO A 125 2.83 18.47 6.86
C PRO A 125 2.91 19.76 6.02
N PRO A 126 3.90 20.63 6.25
CA PRO A 126 4.08 21.81 5.44
C PRO A 126 4.58 21.42 4.04
N PRO A 127 4.25 22.20 2.99
CA PRO A 127 4.79 21.95 1.67
C PRO A 127 6.29 22.20 1.68
N ILE A 128 7.06 21.20 1.27
CA ILE A 128 8.52 21.31 1.08
C ILE A 128 8.89 20.80 -0.33
N SER A 129 10.09 21.16 -0.78
CA SER A 129 10.62 20.54 -2.00
C SER A 129 11.07 19.11 -1.73
N LEU A 130 10.59 18.17 -2.52
CA LEU A 130 11.01 16.76 -2.50
C LEU A 130 12.21 16.49 -3.43
N ASP A 131 12.75 17.53 -4.08
CA ASP A 131 13.97 17.45 -4.89
C ASP A 131 15.16 17.05 -4.02
N ALA A 132 15.67 15.84 -4.22
CA ALA A 132 16.78 15.26 -3.47
C ALA A 132 18.04 16.15 -3.46
N ALA A 133 18.30 16.90 -4.54
CA ALA A 133 19.47 17.76 -4.65
C ALA A 133 19.46 18.93 -3.65
N ARG A 134 18.30 19.23 -3.06
CA ARG A 134 18.18 20.26 -2.03
C ARG A 134 18.54 19.75 -0.65
N TRP A 135 18.70 18.45 -0.42
CA TRP A 135 18.90 17.88 0.92
C TRP A 135 20.28 17.25 1.04
N SER A 136 20.67 16.86 2.25
CA SER A 136 21.77 15.91 2.40
C SER A 136 21.47 14.63 1.60
N THR A 137 22.50 13.91 1.19
CA THR A 137 22.36 12.70 0.37
C THR A 137 21.41 11.67 0.99
N GLU A 138 21.53 11.45 2.31
CA GLU A 138 20.68 10.50 3.04
C GLU A 138 19.21 10.95 3.08
N THR A 139 18.97 12.22 3.42
CA THR A 139 17.61 12.80 3.46
C THR A 139 16.98 12.81 2.07
N GLY A 140 17.72 13.23 1.04
CA GLY A 140 17.24 13.27 -0.35
C GLY A 140 16.86 11.88 -0.87
N ASN A 141 17.66 10.86 -0.57
CA ASN A 141 17.36 9.47 -0.92
C ASN A 141 16.09 8.96 -0.20
N LEU A 142 15.93 9.26 1.08
CA LEU A 142 14.74 8.87 1.84
C LEU A 142 13.47 9.56 1.31
N LEU A 143 13.53 10.87 1.07
CA LEU A 143 12.39 11.62 0.50
C LEU A 143 12.04 11.12 -0.91
N SER A 144 13.03 10.79 -1.74
CA SER A 144 12.80 10.19 -3.06
C SER A 144 12.12 8.83 -2.95
N THR A 145 12.52 8.01 -1.98
CA THR A 145 11.91 6.71 -1.72
C THR A 145 10.44 6.86 -1.32
N LEU A 146 10.14 7.74 -0.36
CA LEU A 146 8.76 8.00 0.07
C LEU A 146 7.91 8.61 -1.05
N SER A 147 8.49 9.47 -1.90
CA SER A 147 7.81 10.03 -3.07
C SER A 147 7.46 8.94 -4.10
N ALA A 148 8.38 7.99 -4.34
CA ALA A 148 8.15 6.84 -5.20
C ALA A 148 7.07 5.91 -4.63
N MET A 149 7.03 5.71 -3.30
CA MET A 149 5.92 5.00 -2.66
C MET A 149 4.58 5.69 -2.92
N ALA A 150 4.51 7.01 -2.76
CA ALA A 150 3.28 7.77 -2.99
C ALA A 150 2.83 7.71 -4.46
N GLU A 151 3.76 7.76 -5.41
CA GLU A 151 3.46 7.59 -6.84
C GLU A 151 2.99 6.17 -7.16
N SER A 152 3.61 5.16 -6.54
CA SER A 152 3.19 3.77 -6.71
C SER A 152 1.78 3.55 -6.16
N GLN A 153 1.44 4.09 -5.00
CA GLN A 153 0.11 3.97 -4.41
C GLN A 153 -0.97 4.67 -5.25
N ARG A 154 -0.65 5.83 -5.86
CA ARG A 154 -1.57 6.52 -6.79
C ARG A 154 -1.83 5.74 -8.07
N SER A 155 -0.79 5.10 -8.63
CA SER A 155 -0.90 4.34 -9.88
C SER A 155 -1.46 2.93 -9.67
N ALA A 156 -1.17 2.32 -8.53
CA ALA A 156 -1.54 0.96 -8.19
C ALA A 156 -1.86 0.84 -6.68
N PRO A 157 -3.09 1.20 -6.26
CA PRO A 157 -3.46 1.23 -4.84
C PRO A 157 -3.20 -0.09 -4.11
N GLY A 158 -2.42 -0.05 -3.04
CA GLY A 158 -2.00 -1.21 -2.25
C GLY A 158 -0.65 -1.80 -2.67
N SER A 159 0.08 -1.18 -3.58
CA SER A 159 1.39 -1.64 -4.06
C SER A 159 2.51 -1.47 -3.04
N ALA A 160 2.55 -0.33 -2.34
CA ALA A 160 3.64 0.05 -1.44
C ALA A 160 3.10 0.69 -0.16
N GLY A 161 2.27 -0.08 0.55
CA GLY A 161 1.49 0.40 1.70
C GLY A 161 2.18 0.30 3.06
N THR A 162 3.40 -0.23 3.14
CA THR A 162 4.08 -0.50 4.42
C THR A 162 5.44 0.18 4.46
N PHE A 163 5.70 0.95 5.52
CA PHE A 163 7.01 1.52 5.81
C PHE A 163 7.53 1.03 7.16
N ILE A 164 8.52 0.14 7.13
CA ILE A 164 9.11 -0.51 8.29
C ILE A 164 10.27 0.33 8.84
N VAL A 165 10.17 0.71 10.11
CA VAL A 165 11.20 1.45 10.84
C VAL A 165 12.09 0.46 11.60
N SER A 166 13.28 0.19 11.06
CA SER A 166 14.23 -0.74 11.68
C SER A 166 14.93 -0.13 12.88
N MET A 167 15.35 -0.99 13.82
CA MET A 167 16.02 -0.61 15.07
C MET A 167 15.21 0.40 15.88
N THR A 168 13.88 0.30 15.84
CA THR A 168 12.98 1.19 16.60
C THR A 168 13.24 1.05 18.10
N GLU A 169 13.30 2.17 18.84
CA GLU A 169 13.36 2.14 20.30
C GLU A 169 12.23 2.95 20.96
N THR A 170 11.69 3.97 20.28
CA THR A 170 10.75 4.92 20.88
C THR A 170 9.57 5.25 19.97
N ALA A 171 8.48 5.80 20.54
CA ALA A 171 7.35 6.31 19.77
C ALA A 171 7.76 7.44 18.81
N ASP A 172 8.73 8.27 19.20
CA ASP A 172 9.21 9.37 18.35
C ASP A 172 9.87 8.86 17.06
N ASP A 173 10.52 7.69 17.08
CA ASP A 173 11.07 7.08 15.87
C ASP A 173 9.96 6.80 14.82
N VAL A 174 8.78 6.42 15.29
CA VAL A 174 7.59 6.16 14.45
C VAL A 174 6.94 7.48 14.00
N LEU A 175 6.87 8.49 14.89
CA LEU A 175 6.32 9.80 14.56
C LEU A 175 7.19 10.57 13.55
N ASP A 176 8.52 10.45 13.61
CA ASP A 176 9.43 11.02 12.62
C ASP A 176 9.22 10.37 11.24
N ALA A 177 9.01 9.05 11.19
CA ALA A 177 8.66 8.35 9.95
C ALA A 177 7.29 8.80 9.41
N LEU A 178 6.29 8.92 10.27
CA LEU A 178 4.96 9.40 9.91
C LEU A 178 5.01 10.85 9.39
N PHE A 179 5.82 11.71 9.98
CA PHE A 179 6.03 13.08 9.52
C PHE A 179 6.57 13.11 8.08
N LEU A 180 7.67 12.37 7.82
CA LEU A 180 8.28 12.32 6.50
C LEU A 180 7.35 11.70 5.45
N ALA A 181 6.57 10.69 5.83
CA ALA A 181 5.56 10.12 4.95
C ALA A 181 4.48 11.15 4.56
N GLY A 182 4.05 11.97 5.52
CA GLY A 182 3.11 13.07 5.27
C GLY A 182 3.67 14.14 4.34
N VAL A 183 4.93 14.50 4.54
CA VAL A 183 5.68 15.40 3.66
C VAL A 183 5.70 14.88 2.20
N ALA A 184 5.82 13.57 2.00
CA ALA A 184 5.76 12.93 0.68
C ALA A 184 4.33 12.75 0.13
N GLY A 185 3.30 13.14 0.90
CA GLY A 185 1.91 13.06 0.50
C GLY A 185 1.26 11.69 0.68
N LEU A 186 1.82 10.82 1.52
CA LEU A 186 1.24 9.50 1.81
C LEU A 186 0.05 9.55 2.80
N HIS A 187 -0.20 10.69 3.43
CA HIS A 187 -1.34 10.85 4.33
C HIS A 187 -1.88 12.29 4.37
N GLN A 188 -3.10 12.41 4.87
CA GLN A 188 -3.80 13.66 5.14
C GLN A 188 -4.55 13.52 6.47
N LEU A 189 -3.86 13.81 7.57
CA LEU A 189 -4.36 13.56 8.92
C LEU A 189 -5.16 14.71 9.53
N GLU A 190 -5.20 15.91 8.95
CA GLU A 190 -5.99 17.05 9.46
C GLU A 190 -7.46 17.04 8.97
N ALA A 191 -7.79 16.31 7.90
CA ALA A 191 -9.14 16.27 7.33
C ALA A 191 -10.19 15.69 8.30
N ASP A 192 -11.47 16.10 8.18
CA ASP A 192 -12.57 15.59 9.05
C ASP A 192 -12.57 14.06 9.15
N ARG A 193 -12.33 13.39 8.02
CA ARG A 193 -11.97 11.98 7.95
C ARG A 193 -10.49 11.86 7.56
N PRO A 194 -9.60 11.45 8.49
CA PRO A 194 -8.19 11.28 8.16
C PRO A 194 -8.03 10.18 7.11
N ARG A 195 -7.04 10.34 6.23
CA ARG A 195 -6.68 9.33 5.22
C ARG A 195 -5.20 9.04 5.29
N SER A 196 -4.83 7.77 5.14
CA SER A 196 -3.43 7.37 5.08
C SER A 196 -3.27 6.17 4.16
N GLU A 197 -2.31 6.27 3.25
CA GLU A 197 -1.96 5.21 2.30
C GLU A 197 -0.80 4.35 2.81
N VAL A 198 -0.26 4.64 3.99
CA VAL A 198 0.91 3.94 4.55
C VAL A 198 0.68 3.49 5.99
N ASP A 199 1.07 2.26 6.29
CA ASP A 199 1.27 1.76 7.64
C ASP A 199 2.73 2.01 8.06
N ILE A 200 2.94 2.62 9.22
CA ILE A 200 4.27 2.75 9.81
C ILE A 200 4.46 1.61 10.80
N VAL A 201 5.33 0.68 10.44
CA VAL A 201 5.54 -0.57 11.20
C VAL A 201 6.84 -0.47 12.00
N PRO A 202 6.79 -0.30 13.33
CA PRO A 202 7.99 -0.36 14.15
C PRO A 202 8.53 -1.80 14.16
N LEU A 203 9.83 -1.92 13.91
CA LEU A 203 10.59 -3.16 14.03
C LEU A 203 11.52 -3.06 15.25
N PHE A 204 11.17 -3.80 16.31
CA PHE A 204 11.96 -3.92 17.54
C PHE A 204 12.90 -5.12 17.43
N GLU A 205 14.20 -4.85 17.44
CA GLU A 205 15.26 -5.86 17.14
C GLU A 205 16.16 -6.15 18.36
N ARG A 206 16.43 -5.16 19.21
CA ARG A 206 17.28 -5.35 20.40
C ARG A 206 16.47 -5.77 21.62
N LEU A 207 17.09 -6.45 22.58
CA LEU A 207 16.40 -6.91 23.79
C LEU A 207 15.82 -5.76 24.61
N ASP A 208 16.59 -4.70 24.82
CA ASP A 208 16.14 -3.51 25.54
C ASP A 208 14.95 -2.86 24.83
N ALA A 209 15.01 -2.76 23.51
CA ALA A 209 13.92 -2.26 22.68
C ALA A 209 12.67 -3.16 22.76
N LEU A 210 12.82 -4.49 22.76
CA LEU A 210 11.70 -5.43 22.93
C LEU A 210 11.05 -5.32 24.31
N GLN A 211 11.85 -5.14 25.37
CA GLN A 211 11.33 -4.93 26.72
C GLN A 211 10.59 -3.59 26.86
N GLN A 212 11.03 -2.56 26.14
CA GLN A 212 10.39 -1.24 26.12
C GLN A 212 9.28 -1.10 25.07
N ALA A 213 9.11 -2.08 24.18
CA ALA A 213 8.13 -2.02 23.10
C ALA A 213 6.70 -1.77 23.59
N PRO A 214 6.20 -2.41 24.69
CA PRO A 214 4.87 -2.09 25.21
C PRO A 214 4.72 -0.62 25.59
N THR A 215 5.71 -0.04 26.29
CA THR A 215 5.71 1.38 26.67
C THR A 215 5.74 2.29 25.44
N ALA A 216 6.55 1.95 24.44
CA ALA A 216 6.64 2.73 23.20
C ALA A 216 5.32 2.69 22.41
N ILE A 217 4.68 1.52 22.31
CA ILE A 217 3.39 1.37 21.66
C ILE A 217 2.29 2.07 22.46
N ASP A 218 2.24 1.96 23.78
CA ASP A 218 1.26 2.67 24.61
C ASP A 218 1.38 4.20 24.46
N ALA A 219 2.61 4.72 24.44
CA ALA A 219 2.87 6.14 24.20
C ALA A 219 2.39 6.57 22.80
N LEU A 220 2.62 5.72 21.79
CA LEU A 220 2.20 5.95 20.42
C LEU A 220 0.67 5.93 20.27
N LEU A 221 0.00 4.92 20.84
CA LEU A 221 -1.46 4.79 20.83
C LEU A 221 -2.17 5.89 21.65
N SER A 222 -1.46 6.52 22.58
CA SER A 222 -1.94 7.66 23.36
C SER A 222 -1.69 9.01 22.68
N ASP A 223 -0.91 9.06 21.59
CA ASP A 223 -0.61 10.31 20.88
C ASP A 223 -1.79 10.71 19.97
N PRO A 224 -2.38 11.90 20.14
CA PRO A 224 -3.55 12.32 19.36
C PRO A 224 -3.31 12.36 17.84
N VAL A 225 -2.08 12.64 17.39
CA VAL A 225 -1.74 12.64 15.96
C VAL A 225 -1.70 11.21 15.43
N TYR A 226 -1.20 10.28 16.23
CA TYR A 226 -1.13 8.88 15.82
C TYR A 226 -2.48 8.18 15.84
N VAL A 227 -3.37 8.53 16.79
CA VAL A 227 -4.77 8.07 16.77
C VAL A 227 -5.44 8.43 15.43
N ARG A 228 -5.20 9.65 14.92
CA ARG A 228 -5.70 10.08 13.60
C ARG A 228 -5.13 9.25 12.45
N GLN A 229 -3.86 8.87 12.54
CA GLN A 229 -3.24 7.95 11.59
C GLN A 229 -3.94 6.58 11.59
N LEU A 230 -4.21 6.02 12.77
CA LEU A 230 -4.92 4.73 12.89
C LEU A 230 -6.36 4.82 12.39
N ASP A 231 -7.07 5.90 12.65
CA ASP A 231 -8.41 6.15 12.08
C ASP A 231 -8.37 6.11 10.53
N GLY A 232 -7.30 6.62 9.93
CA GLY A 232 -7.05 6.57 8.49
C GLY A 232 -6.66 5.18 7.96
N ARG A 233 -6.35 4.22 8.84
CA ARG A 233 -5.91 2.84 8.52
C ARG A 233 -6.82 1.76 9.13
N GLY A 234 -8.04 2.11 9.55
CA GLY A 234 -9.00 1.14 10.08
C GLY A 234 -8.72 0.66 11.51
N GLY A 235 -7.92 1.41 12.28
CA GLY A 235 -7.66 1.14 13.69
C GLY A 235 -6.67 0.01 13.96
N VAL A 236 -5.86 -0.38 12.97
CA VAL A 236 -4.90 -1.49 13.10
C VAL A 236 -3.48 -0.94 13.18
N GLN A 237 -2.74 -1.39 14.22
CA GLN A 237 -1.30 -1.21 14.33
C GLN A 237 -0.60 -2.55 14.09
N GLU A 238 0.24 -2.62 13.08
CA GLU A 238 1.16 -3.75 12.89
C GLU A 238 2.50 -3.48 13.59
N VAL A 239 3.08 -4.49 14.22
CA VAL A 239 4.40 -4.42 14.88
C VAL A 239 5.23 -5.60 14.41
N MET A 240 6.47 -5.34 13.98
CA MET A 240 7.41 -6.37 13.57
C MET A 240 8.39 -6.68 14.70
N LEU A 241 8.65 -7.97 14.94
CA LEU A 241 9.57 -8.43 15.98
C LEU A 241 10.79 -9.11 15.34
N GLY A 242 11.98 -8.60 15.61
CA GLY A 242 13.23 -9.07 15.03
C GLY A 242 13.91 -10.17 15.83
N HIS A 243 13.39 -11.41 15.80
CA HIS A 243 13.93 -12.51 16.62
C HIS A 243 15.39 -12.88 16.30
N SER A 244 15.85 -12.74 15.05
CA SER A 244 17.20 -13.19 14.65
C SER A 244 18.33 -12.26 15.08
N ASP A 245 18.07 -10.95 15.19
CA ASP A 245 19.06 -10.00 15.68
C ASP A 245 19.08 -9.96 17.21
N SER A 246 17.92 -10.14 17.87
CA SER A 246 17.89 -10.40 19.33
C SER A 246 18.66 -11.67 19.69
N ASN A 247 18.50 -12.74 18.90
CA ASN A 247 19.24 -13.99 19.11
C ASN A 247 20.76 -13.85 18.98
N LYS A 248 21.27 -12.92 18.16
CA LYS A 248 22.71 -12.67 18.08
C LYS A 248 23.23 -11.98 19.33
N GLU A 249 22.40 -11.21 20.03
CA GLU A 249 22.76 -10.49 21.25
C GLU A 249 22.58 -11.33 22.52
N VAL A 250 21.54 -12.17 22.62
CA VAL A 250 21.19 -12.87 23.86
C VAL A 250 20.97 -14.39 23.76
N GLY A 251 20.84 -14.94 22.55
CA GLY A 251 20.52 -16.36 22.33
C GLY A 251 19.02 -16.69 22.42
N TYR A 252 18.66 -17.94 22.11
CA TYR A 252 17.28 -18.39 21.84
C TYR A 252 16.35 -18.55 23.07
N LEU A 253 16.86 -18.53 24.30
CA LEU A 253 16.14 -18.97 25.51
C LEU A 253 16.11 -17.93 26.64
N CYS A 254 16.28 -16.64 26.31
CA CYS A 254 16.22 -15.57 27.30
C CYS A 254 14.79 -15.22 27.72
#